data_AF-A0AAN9HSL0-F1
#
_entry.id   AF-A0AAN9HSL0-F1
#
_cell.length_a   1.000
_cell.length_b   1.000
_cell.length_c   1.000
_cell.angle_alpha   90.00
_cell.angle_beta   90.00
_cell.angle_gamma   90.00
#
_symmetry.space_group_name_H-M   'P 1'
#
loop_
_entity.id
_entity.type
_entity.pdbx_description
1 polymer ?
#
loop_
_entity_poly.entity_id
_entity_poly.type
_entity_poly.pdbx_seq_one_letter_code
_entity_poly.pdbx_strand_id
1 'polypeptide(L)'
;MEASSMLSNLERSSSIEREPRTLSIHQLQSARDFAIYILNTRSFEEASRIFTEGLQPVVSAACRTGSNVRMDMDLGEELELLNVNDRGREAPEVEFRDIASAPF
;
A
#
# COMPACT_ATOMS: atom_id res chain seq x y z
N MET A 1 -26.95 8.62 -42.73
CA MET A 1 -25.74 9.42 -42.46
C MET A 1 -25.78 9.87 -41.00
N GLU A 2 -25.91 8.95 -40.02
CA GLU A 2 -26.24 9.35 -38.63
C GLU A 2 -25.64 8.38 -37.60
N ALA A 3 -24.33 8.13 -37.66
CA ALA A 3 -23.63 7.36 -36.63
C ALA A 3 -22.40 8.10 -36.07
N SER A 4 -22.08 9.29 -36.62
CA SER A 4 -20.89 10.06 -36.25
C SER A 4 -21.14 11.07 -35.12
N SER A 5 -22.39 11.24 -34.68
CA SER A 5 -22.77 12.28 -33.70
C SER A 5 -22.63 11.86 -32.23
N MET A 6 -22.62 10.56 -31.91
CA MET A 6 -22.54 10.07 -30.51
C MET A 6 -21.12 9.99 -29.92
N LEU A 7 -20.07 10.24 -30.72
CA LEU A 7 -18.67 10.13 -30.28
C LEU A 7 -18.08 11.47 -29.78
N SER A 8 -18.87 12.54 -29.73
CA SER A 8 -18.37 13.91 -29.60
C SER A 8 -18.10 14.39 -28.17
N ASN A 9 -18.31 13.58 -27.11
CA ASN A 9 -18.15 14.07 -25.74
C ASN A 9 -17.43 13.14 -24.74
N LEU A 10 -16.67 12.15 -25.20
CA LEU A 10 -15.72 11.47 -24.30
C LEU A 10 -14.46 12.33 -24.18
N GLU A 11 -14.53 13.41 -23.39
CA GLU A 11 -13.35 14.20 -23.04
C GLU A 11 -12.31 13.29 -22.41
N ARG A 12 -11.19 13.09 -23.12
CA ARG A 12 -10.03 12.41 -22.55
C ARG A 12 -9.41 13.34 -21.51
N SER A 13 -9.67 13.06 -20.23
CA SER A 13 -8.91 13.63 -19.12
C SER A 13 -7.69 12.76 -18.83
N SER A 14 -6.59 13.38 -18.38
CA SER A 14 -5.39 12.63 -17.99
C SER A 14 -5.61 11.99 -16.62
N SER A 15 -5.21 10.73 -16.43
CA SER A 15 -5.38 10.03 -15.14
C SER A 15 -4.81 10.80 -13.95
N ILE A 16 -3.73 11.57 -14.17
CA ILE A 16 -3.08 12.41 -13.17
C ILE A 16 -3.99 13.48 -12.53
N GLU A 17 -5.06 13.90 -13.20
CA GLU A 17 -6.02 14.88 -12.66
C GLU A 17 -6.98 14.24 -11.65
N ARG A 18 -7.15 12.91 -11.75
CA ARG A 18 -8.03 12.11 -10.89
C ARG A 18 -7.28 11.41 -9.77
N GLU A 19 -5.96 11.37 -9.87
CA GLU A 19 -5.10 10.77 -8.84
C GLU A 19 -5.06 11.65 -7.58
N PRO A 20 -5.06 11.04 -6.39
CA PRO A 20 -4.85 11.78 -5.15
C PRO A 20 -3.46 12.42 -5.19
N ARG A 21 -3.40 13.74 -5.07
CA ARG A 21 -2.11 14.45 -5.04
C ARG A 21 -1.29 13.99 -3.84
N THR A 22 -0.05 13.59 -4.12
CA THR A 22 0.96 13.36 -3.09
C THR A 22 1.24 14.66 -2.33
N LEU A 23 1.56 14.52 -1.04
CA LEU A 23 2.00 15.64 -0.20
C LEU A 23 3.25 16.31 -0.80
N SER A 24 3.36 17.62 -0.65
CA SER A 24 4.60 18.36 -1.00
C SER A 24 5.74 17.96 -0.05
N ILE A 25 6.98 18.27 -0.43
CA ILE A 25 8.17 17.96 0.38
C ILE A 25 8.06 18.55 1.80
N HIS A 26 7.61 19.80 1.91
CA HIS A 26 7.42 20.44 3.22
C HIS A 26 6.34 19.72 4.04
N GLN A 27 5.23 19.33 3.41
CA GLN A 27 4.16 18.60 4.10
C GLN A 27 4.62 17.23 4.58
N LEU A 28 5.42 16.52 3.77
CA LEU A 28 6.05 15.26 4.17
C LEU A 28 6.96 15.43 5.38
N GLN A 29 7.82 16.44 5.36
CA GLN A 29 8.72 16.74 6.49
C GLN A 29 7.93 17.08 7.75
N SER A 30 6.95 17.98 7.65
CA SER A 30 6.07 18.32 8.79
C SER A 30 5.31 17.11 9.34
N ALA A 31 4.77 16.26 8.46
CA ALA A 31 4.06 15.04 8.86
C ALA A 31 5.00 14.06 9.56
N ARG A 32 6.24 13.92 9.07
CA ARG A 32 7.27 13.09 9.68
C ARG A 32 7.62 13.58 11.08
N ASP A 33 7.90 14.87 11.24
CA ASP A 33 8.26 15.46 12.53
C ASP A 33 7.14 15.29 13.56
N PHE A 34 5.89 15.46 13.11
CA PHE A 34 4.72 15.22 13.93
C PHE A 34 4.56 13.74 14.32
N ALA A 35 4.81 12.81 13.41
CA ALA A 35 4.78 11.38 13.70
C ALA A 35 5.83 11.01 14.76
N ILE A 36 7.06 11.53 14.65
CA ILE A 36 8.12 11.34 15.65
C ILE A 36 7.68 11.90 17.01
N TYR A 37 7.11 13.11 17.02
CA TYR A 37 6.61 13.72 18.24
C TYR A 37 5.54 12.86 18.93
N ILE A 38 4.57 12.32 18.19
CA ILE A 38 3.53 11.45 18.74
C ILE A 38 4.16 10.20 19.37
N LEU A 39 5.03 9.51 18.63
CA LEU A 39 5.67 8.27 19.09
C LEU A 39 6.50 8.46 20.37
N ASN A 40 7.09 9.64 20.54
CA ASN A 40 7.92 9.96 21.70
C ASN A 40 7.11 10.46 22.91
N THR A 41 5.91 11.00 22.71
CA THR A 41 5.14 11.69 23.77
C THR A 41 3.87 10.96 24.19
N ARG A 42 3.32 10.10 23.34
CA ARG A 42 2.05 9.40 23.59
C ARG A 42 2.27 7.95 23.96
N SER A 43 1.29 7.37 24.64
CA SER A 43 1.27 5.93 24.88
C SER A 43 1.08 5.19 23.56
N PHE A 44 1.50 3.93 23.52
CA PHE A 44 1.32 3.09 22.34
C PHE A 44 -0.15 3.02 21.88
N GLU A 45 -1.09 2.87 22.82
CA GLU A 45 -2.52 2.79 22.51
C GLU A 45 -3.05 4.08 21.88
N GLU A 46 -2.67 5.25 22.42
CA GLU A 46 -3.09 6.54 21.89
C GLU A 46 -2.46 6.82 20.52
N ALA A 47 -1.16 6.52 20.36
CA ALA A 47 -0.48 6.65 19.08
C ALA A 47 -1.11 5.74 18.01
N SER A 48 -1.39 4.47 18.36
CA SER A 48 -2.04 3.50 17.48
C SER A 48 -3.41 4.01 17.01
N ARG A 49 -4.22 4.54 17.93
CA ARG A 49 -5.51 5.15 17.58
C ARG A 49 -5.33 6.31 16.60
N ILE A 50 -4.40 7.24 16.86
CA ILE A 50 -4.17 8.40 15.99
C ILE A 50 -3.79 7.96 14.57
N PHE A 51 -2.90 6.98 14.42
CA PHE A 51 -2.44 6.55 13.09
C PHE A 51 -3.46 5.71 12.32
N THR A 52 -4.43 5.11 13.00
CA THR A 52 -5.41 4.20 12.39
C THR A 52 -6.81 4.80 12.27
N GLU A 53 -7.06 5.95 12.90
CA GLU A 53 -8.35 6.64 12.84
C GLU A 53 -8.74 6.98 11.40
N GLY A 54 -9.89 6.48 10.95
CA GLY A 54 -10.41 6.72 9.61
C GLY A 54 -9.86 5.81 8.51
N LEU A 55 -8.91 4.92 8.80
CA LEU A 55 -8.45 3.91 7.85
C LEU A 55 -9.47 2.75 7.74
N GLN A 56 -9.65 2.23 6.52
CA GLN A 56 -10.42 1.00 6.29
C GLN A 56 -9.47 -0.16 6.01
N PRO A 57 -9.67 -1.33 6.64
CA PRO A 57 -8.89 -2.53 6.32
C PRO A 57 -9.04 -2.91 4.84
N VAL A 58 -7.96 -3.40 4.23
CA VAL A 58 -7.93 -3.78 2.80
C VAL A 58 -8.97 -4.87 2.48
N VAL A 59 -9.22 -5.80 3.41
CA VAL A 59 -10.25 -6.84 3.27
C VAL A 59 -11.66 -6.25 3.11
N SER A 60 -11.92 -5.08 3.72
CA SER A 60 -13.21 -4.40 3.66
C SER A 60 -13.51 -3.79 2.28
N ALA A 61 -12.47 -3.42 1.52
CA ALA A 61 -12.63 -2.82 0.19
C ALA A 61 -13.02 -3.87 -0.86
N ALA A 62 -12.49 -5.09 -0.76
CA ALA A 62 -12.81 -6.20 -1.66
C ALA A 62 -14.30 -6.62 -1.59
N CYS A 63 -14.94 -6.48 -0.43
CA CYS A 63 -16.37 -6.83 -0.28
C CYS A 63 -17.34 -5.86 -0.97
N ARG A 64 -16.91 -4.65 -1.36
CA ARG A 64 -17.80 -3.66 -2.00
C ARG A 64 -17.96 -3.88 -3.50
N THR A 65 -16.99 -4.56 -4.12
CA THR A 65 -17.10 -5.08 -5.48
C THR A 65 -17.60 -6.50 -5.36
N GLY A 66 -18.75 -6.84 -5.92
CA GLY A 66 -19.41 -8.16 -5.79
C GLY A 66 -18.66 -9.33 -6.44
N SER A 67 -17.36 -9.47 -6.18
CA SER A 67 -16.54 -10.61 -6.53
C SER A 67 -16.24 -11.38 -5.26
N ASN A 68 -17.00 -12.45 -5.07
CA ASN A 68 -16.95 -13.41 -3.98
C ASN A 68 -15.72 -14.35 -4.06
N VAL A 69 -14.57 -13.85 -4.54
CA VAL A 69 -13.30 -14.59 -4.46
C VAL A 69 -12.69 -14.31 -3.09
N ARG A 70 -12.93 -15.24 -2.15
CA ARG A 70 -12.16 -15.31 -0.90
C ARG A 70 -10.71 -15.63 -1.26
N MET A 71 -9.82 -14.65 -1.17
CA MET A 71 -8.40 -14.94 -1.05
C MET A 71 -8.17 -15.25 0.42
N ASP A 72 -8.04 -16.54 0.72
CA ASP A 72 -7.40 -17.04 1.92
C ASP A 72 -5.96 -16.49 1.89
N MET A 73 -5.70 -15.43 2.67
CA MET A 73 -4.34 -15.06 3.06
C MET A 73 -4.06 -15.80 4.37
N ASP A 74 -3.28 -16.87 4.28
CA ASP A 74 -2.71 -17.53 5.44
C ASP A 74 -1.74 -16.55 6.10
N LEU A 75 -2.20 -15.87 7.15
CA LEU A 75 -1.41 -14.89 7.92
C LEU A 75 -0.27 -15.55 8.72
N GLY A 76 -0.13 -16.88 8.65
CA GLY A 76 0.88 -17.65 9.38
C GLY A 76 2.31 -17.42 8.92
N GLU A 77 2.52 -17.09 7.65
CA GLU A 77 3.86 -16.98 7.04
C GLU A 77 4.51 -15.58 7.19
N GLU A 78 3.75 -14.52 7.46
CA GLU A 78 4.31 -13.16 7.68
C GLU A 78 4.98 -13.02 9.05
N LEU A 79 4.52 -13.78 10.06
CA LEU A 79 5.04 -13.70 11.43
C LEU A 79 6.44 -14.34 11.59
N GLU A 80 6.82 -15.25 10.68
CA GLU A 80 8.09 -15.98 10.76
C GLU A 80 9.31 -15.13 10.34
N LEU A 81 9.12 -14.04 9.59
CA LEU A 81 10.21 -13.14 9.17
C LEU A 81 10.74 -12.25 10.30
N LEU A 82 9.95 -12.05 11.35
CA LEU A 82 10.33 -11.21 12.50
C LEU A 82 11.00 -12.00 13.63
N ASN A 83 11.00 -13.33 13.55
CA ASN A 83 11.59 -14.20 14.57
C ASN A 83 12.98 -14.69 14.12
N VAL A 84 13.90 -13.75 13.91
CA VAL A 84 15.34 -14.03 13.77
C VAL A 84 15.88 -14.42 15.14
N ASN A 85 15.50 -15.59 15.62
CA ASN A 85 16.25 -16.32 16.63
C ASN A 85 17.01 -17.43 15.90
N ASP A 86 18.25 -17.10 15.58
CA ASP A 86 19.42 -17.97 15.46
C ASP A 86 19.16 -19.44 15.85
N ARG A 87 18.87 -20.29 14.85
CA ARG A 87 19.21 -21.73 14.82
C ARG A 87 18.85 -22.34 13.47
N GLY A 88 19.89 -22.46 12.64
CA GLY A 88 20.04 -23.38 11.51
C GLY A 88 18.77 -23.94 10.86
N ARG A 89 18.29 -23.27 9.81
CA ARG A 89 17.43 -23.90 8.81
C ARG A 89 17.91 -23.47 7.44
N GLU A 90 18.42 -24.43 6.67
CA GLU A 90 18.88 -24.19 5.31
C GLU A 90 17.67 -23.82 4.45
N ALA A 91 17.60 -22.55 4.07
CA ALA A 91 16.67 -22.06 3.08
C ALA A 91 17.14 -22.51 1.69
N PRO A 92 16.24 -22.88 0.76
CA PRO A 92 16.64 -23.13 -0.62
C PRO A 92 17.27 -21.85 -1.17
N GLU A 93 18.46 -21.96 -1.75
CA GLU A 93 19.19 -20.83 -2.35
C GLU A 93 18.34 -20.19 -3.45
N VAL A 94 17.55 -19.18 -3.10
CA VAL A 94 17.05 -18.20 -4.07
C VAL A 94 18.25 -17.32 -4.38
N GLU A 95 18.99 -17.70 -5.42
CA GLU A 95 20.05 -16.90 -6.01
C GLU A 95 19.45 -15.52 -6.38
N PHE A 96 19.73 -14.50 -5.56
CA PHE A 96 19.32 -13.12 -5.82
C PHE A 96 19.98 -12.68 -7.13
N ARG A 97 19.24 -12.75 -8.23
CA ARG A 97 19.72 -12.24 -9.52
C ARG A 97 19.81 -10.72 -9.44
N ASP A 98 21.03 -10.21 -9.52
CA ASP A 98 21.31 -8.78 -9.60
C ASP A 98 20.58 -8.18 -10.82
N ILE A 99 19.92 -7.03 -10.62
CA ILE A 99 19.21 -6.29 -11.66
C ILE A 99 20.13 -5.91 -12.83
N ALA A 100 21.44 -5.82 -12.59
CA ALA A 100 22.45 -5.60 -13.63
C ALA A 100 22.57 -6.74 -14.64
N SER A 101 21.95 -7.91 -14.37
CA SER A 101 21.99 -9.09 -15.25
C SER A 101 20.72 -9.28 -16.10
N ALA A 102 19.76 -8.35 -16.04
CA ALA A 102 18.57 -8.40 -16.89
C ALA A 102 18.87 -7.97 -18.35
N PRO A 103 18.33 -8.65 -19.37
CA PRO A 103 18.50 -8.25 -20.77
C PRO A 103 17.72 -6.96 -21.11
N PHE A 104 18.21 -6.22 -22.10
CA PHE A 104 17.53 -5.06 -22.71
C PHE A 104 16.52 -5.49 -23.77
#